data_AF-A0A4Y2AD77-F1
#
_entry.id   AF-A0A4Y2AD77-F1
#
_cell.length_a   1.000
_cell.length_b   1.000
_cell.length_c   1.000
_cell.angle_alpha   90.00
_cell.angle_beta   90.00
_cell.angle_gamma   90.00
#
_symmetry.space_group_name_H-M   'P 1'
#
loop_
_entity.id
_entity.type
_entity.pdbx_description
1 polymer ?
#
loop_
_entity_poly.entity_id
_entity_poly.type
_entity_poly.pdbx_seq_one_letter_code
_entity_poly.pdbx_strand_id
1 'polypeptide(L)'
;MTCSHHEIKQAELNDLVRDLKLSQTDSELLGSRLQDWNLLEKGVKISSCGRRQRHFEDYFAEKEDIIYCCDVNSLFGQALGHEHNPAEWRLFIDSSKCSLKVVLLHIGNVYPSVPVAYSRNTKEIY
;
A
#
# COMPACT_ATOMS: atom_id res chain seq x y z
N MET A 1 15.79 42.87 14.79
CA MET A 1 14.90 42.26 13.77
C MET A 1 15.11 40.76 13.85
N THR A 2 14.20 40.03 14.47
CA THR A 2 14.25 38.57 14.44
C THR A 2 13.56 38.13 13.16
N CYS A 3 14.31 37.62 12.17
CA CYS A 3 13.72 36.91 11.04
C CYS A 3 13.01 35.67 11.59
N SER A 4 11.68 35.72 11.64
CA SER A 4 10.86 34.53 11.87
C SER A 4 11.11 33.57 10.72
N HIS A 5 11.64 32.38 11.02
CA HIS A 5 11.81 31.32 10.03
C HIS A 5 10.43 30.87 9.51
N HIS A 6 10.34 30.66 8.20
CA HIS A 6 9.13 30.09 7.58
C HIS A 6 9.06 28.61 7.93
N GLU A 7 7.99 28.21 8.62
CA GLU A 7 7.67 26.81 8.88
C GLU A 7 6.81 26.27 7.73
N ILE A 8 7.26 25.17 7.14
CA ILE A 8 6.59 24.50 6.03
C ILE A 8 5.25 23.94 6.52
N LYS A 9 4.17 24.34 5.85
CA LYS A 9 2.81 23.87 6.16
C LYS A 9 2.51 22.55 5.45
N GLN A 10 1.45 21.87 5.88
CA GLN A 10 1.03 20.60 5.25
C GLN A 10 0.80 20.74 3.74
N ALA A 11 0.18 21.83 3.29
CA ALA A 11 -0.07 22.07 1.88
C ALA A 11 1.24 22.18 1.08
N GLU A 12 2.22 22.93 1.59
CA GLU A 12 3.52 23.11 0.96
C GLU A 12 4.33 21.81 0.92
N LEU A 13 4.27 21.00 1.99
CA LEU A 13 4.88 19.68 2.01
C LEU A 13 4.25 18.75 0.95
N ASN A 14 2.92 18.78 0.83
CA ASN A 14 2.21 17.98 -0.18
C ASN A 14 2.52 18.43 -1.61
N ASP A 15 2.61 19.75 -1.84
CA ASP A 15 2.98 20.32 -3.13
C ASP A 15 4.42 19.91 -3.49
N LEU A 16 5.34 19.97 -2.53
CA LEU A 16 6.73 19.55 -2.72
C LEU A 16 6.84 18.06 -3.11
N VAL A 17 6.12 17.18 -2.40
CA VAL A 17 6.07 15.74 -2.71
C VAL A 17 5.54 15.50 -4.12
N ARG A 18 4.49 16.23 -4.52
CA ARG A 18 3.86 16.10 -5.85
C ARG A 18 4.80 16.60 -6.95
N ASP A 19 5.38 17.77 -6.78
CA ASP A 19 6.18 18.45 -7.82
C ASP A 19 7.51 17.72 -8.06
N LEU A 20 8.09 17.15 -7.00
CA LEU A 20 9.29 16.30 -7.07
C LEU A 20 8.98 14.85 -7.47
N LYS A 21 7.71 14.46 -7.60
CA LYS A 21 7.25 13.09 -7.93
C LYS A 21 7.89 12.03 -7.03
N LEU A 22 7.98 12.32 -5.73
CA LEU A 22 8.63 11.43 -4.78
C LEU A 22 7.86 10.12 -4.61
N SER A 23 8.59 9.02 -4.45
CA SER A 23 7.98 7.77 -3.98
C SER A 23 7.45 7.96 -2.56
N GLN A 24 6.62 7.02 -2.09
CA GLN A 24 6.11 7.08 -0.72
C GLN A 24 7.26 7.09 0.30
N THR A 25 8.24 6.20 0.13
CA THR A 25 9.39 6.07 1.02
C THR A 25 10.24 7.34 1.03
N ASP A 26 10.45 7.95 -0.14
CA ASP A 26 11.22 9.19 -0.25
C ASP A 26 10.46 10.38 0.37
N SER A 27 9.14 10.41 0.23
CA SER A 27 8.28 11.45 0.84
C SER A 27 8.30 11.37 2.36
N GLU A 28 8.24 10.15 2.93
CA GLU A 28 8.33 9.91 4.36
C GLU A 28 9.72 10.31 4.90
N LEU A 29 10.80 9.92 4.19
CA LEU A 29 12.16 10.28 4.55
C LEU A 29 12.36 11.80 4.53
N LEU A 30 11.88 12.48 3.49
CA LEU A 30 11.95 13.94 3.37
C LEU A 30 11.21 14.62 4.53
N GLY A 31 9.97 14.22 4.79
CA GLY A 31 9.19 14.76 5.90
C GLY A 31 9.89 14.58 7.26
N SER A 32 10.47 13.40 7.50
CA SER A 32 11.23 13.10 8.72
C SER A 32 12.44 14.03 8.90
N ARG A 33 13.22 14.24 7.84
CA ARG A 33 14.37 15.17 7.88
C ARG A 33 13.96 16.61 8.11
N LEU A 34 12.88 17.07 7.48
CA LEU A 34 12.35 18.42 7.68
C LEU A 34 11.85 18.63 9.12
N GLN A 35 11.29 17.58 9.73
CA GLN A 35 10.91 17.59 11.14
C GLN A 35 12.12 17.67 12.06
N ASP A 36 13.16 16.85 11.83
CA ASP A 36 14.41 16.87 12.60
C ASP A 36 15.09 18.25 12.56
N TRP A 37 14.95 18.97 11.44
CA TRP A 37 15.48 20.32 11.26
C TRP A 37 14.59 21.43 11.84
N ASN A 38 13.46 21.08 12.47
CA ASN A 38 12.44 22.04 12.95
C ASN A 38 11.94 22.99 11.85
N LEU A 39 11.84 22.50 10.60
CA LEU A 39 11.34 23.27 9.46
C LEU A 39 9.86 23.04 9.18
N LEU A 40 9.22 22.08 9.86
CA LEU A 40 7.78 21.82 9.72
C LEU A 40 6.99 22.52 10.83
N GLU A 41 5.82 23.05 10.47
CA GLU A 41 4.86 23.57 11.45
C GLU A 41 4.40 22.45 12.40
N LYS A 42 4.17 22.80 13.68
CA LYS A 42 3.67 21.84 14.67
C LYS A 42 2.32 21.27 14.23
N GLY A 43 2.27 19.95 14.06
CA GLY A 43 1.05 19.23 13.66
C GLY A 43 0.99 18.83 12.18
N VAL A 44 2.01 19.17 11.38
CA VAL A 44 2.17 18.60 10.04
C VAL A 44 2.29 17.08 10.15
N LYS A 45 1.46 16.38 9.39
CA LYS A 45 1.45 14.92 9.31
C LYS A 45 2.39 14.48 8.21
N ILE A 46 3.49 13.85 8.61
CA ILE A 46 4.29 13.01 7.72
C ILE A 46 3.46 11.73 7.55
N SER A 47 2.75 11.64 6.43
CA SER A 47 1.83 10.52 6.19
C SER A 47 2.61 9.21 6.10
N SER A 48 2.50 8.35 7.11
CA SER A 48 2.83 6.93 6.99
C SER A 48 1.63 6.22 6.34
N CYS A 49 1.58 6.12 5.01
CA CYS A 49 0.61 5.22 4.39
C CYS A 49 1.08 3.77 4.59
N GLY A 50 0.17 2.81 4.77
CA GLY A 50 0.56 1.39 4.80
C GLY A 50 0.69 0.71 6.18
N ARG A 51 0.38 1.37 7.31
CA ARG A 51 0.27 0.61 8.60
C ARG A 51 -0.79 -0.49 8.55
N ARG A 52 -1.85 -0.29 7.77
CA ARG A 52 -2.90 -1.30 7.56
C ARG A 52 -2.40 -2.51 6.79
N GLN A 53 -1.44 -2.32 5.88
CA GLN A 53 -0.88 -3.40 5.04
C GLN A 53 0.04 -4.32 5.86
N ARG A 54 0.75 -3.77 6.86
CA ARG A 54 1.66 -4.54 7.73
C ARG A 54 1.00 -5.76 8.38
N HIS A 55 -0.25 -5.63 8.81
CA HIS A 55 -0.99 -6.75 9.40
C HIS A 55 -1.25 -7.90 8.41
N PHE A 56 -1.12 -7.63 7.11
CA PHE A 56 -1.30 -8.62 6.07
C PHE A 56 0.02 -9.20 5.56
N GLU A 57 1.16 -8.55 5.82
CA GLU A 57 2.48 -8.97 5.29
C GLU A 57 2.81 -10.44 5.63
N ASP A 58 2.44 -10.89 6.82
CA ASP A 58 2.68 -12.26 7.28
C ASP A 58 1.95 -13.35 6.44
N TYR A 59 0.90 -12.98 5.70
CA TYR A 59 0.15 -13.92 4.85
C TYR A 59 0.66 -13.95 3.40
N PHE A 60 1.59 -13.08 3.01
CA PHE A 60 2.07 -12.98 1.64
C PHE A 60 3.57 -13.28 1.55
N ALA A 61 3.96 -13.97 0.48
CA ALA A 61 5.36 -14.14 0.11
C ALA A 61 5.61 -13.59 -1.29
N GLU A 62 6.86 -13.29 -1.56
CA GLU A 62 7.33 -12.81 -2.85
C GLU A 62 8.20 -13.86 -3.53
N LYS A 63 7.92 -14.13 -4.81
CA LYS A 63 8.75 -14.97 -5.68
C LYS A 63 8.70 -14.42 -7.09
N GLU A 64 9.88 -14.21 -7.70
CA GLU A 64 10.00 -13.80 -9.11
C GLU A 64 9.11 -12.58 -9.45
N ASP A 65 9.16 -11.52 -8.62
CA ASP A 65 8.37 -10.28 -8.77
C ASP A 65 6.84 -10.47 -8.67
N ILE A 66 6.38 -11.63 -8.18
CA ILE A 66 4.98 -11.92 -7.86
C ILE A 66 4.84 -12.03 -6.36
N ILE A 67 3.94 -11.24 -5.80
CA ILE A 67 3.53 -11.32 -4.40
C ILE A 67 2.24 -12.14 -4.36
N TYR A 68 2.21 -13.20 -3.56
CA TYR A 68 1.06 -14.11 -3.47
C TYR A 68 0.78 -14.51 -2.02
N CYS A 69 -0.48 -14.78 -1.73
CA CYS A 69 -0.94 -15.23 -0.43
C CYS A 69 -0.53 -16.70 -0.22
N CYS A 70 0.19 -16.97 0.87
CA CYS A 70 0.66 -18.31 1.23
C CYS A 70 -0.37 -19.10 2.04
N ASP A 71 -1.24 -18.40 2.78
CA ASP A 71 -2.25 -19.02 3.62
C ASP A 71 -3.57 -18.23 3.56
N VAL A 72 -4.44 -18.64 2.65
CA VAL A 72 -5.77 -18.05 2.45
C VAL A 72 -6.67 -18.29 3.66
N ASN A 73 -6.56 -19.45 4.32
CA ASN A 73 -7.43 -19.77 5.44
C ASN A 73 -7.09 -18.92 6.66
N SER A 74 -5.80 -18.73 6.96
CA SER A 74 -5.37 -17.83 8.04
C SER A 74 -5.65 -16.37 7.72
N LEU A 75 -5.48 -15.94 6.46
CA LEU A 75 -5.89 -14.60 6.01
C LEU A 75 -7.37 -14.34 6.32
N PHE A 76 -8.24 -15.28 5.95
CA PHE A 76 -9.68 -15.17 6.18
C PHE A 76 -10.04 -15.23 7.67
N GLY A 77 -9.57 -16.26 8.38
CA GLY A 77 -9.95 -16.49 9.77
C GLY A 77 -9.38 -15.47 10.73
N GLN A 78 -8.11 -15.10 10.58
CA GLN A 78 -7.41 -14.23 11.53
C GLN A 78 -7.48 -12.75 11.14
N ALA A 79 -7.34 -12.42 9.85
CA ALA A 79 -7.28 -11.03 9.41
C ALA A 79 -8.63 -10.46 8.94
N LEU A 80 -9.48 -11.29 8.29
CA LEU A 80 -10.81 -10.87 7.82
C LEU A 80 -11.94 -11.22 8.79
N GLY A 81 -11.69 -12.11 9.76
CA GLY A 81 -12.61 -12.45 10.84
C GLY A 81 -13.74 -13.39 10.43
N HIS A 82 -13.59 -14.15 9.35
CA HIS A 82 -14.56 -15.16 8.93
C HIS A 82 -13.88 -16.36 8.28
N GLU A 83 -14.53 -17.52 8.28
CA GLU A 83 -13.96 -18.71 7.66
C GLU A 83 -13.95 -18.59 6.12
N HIS A 84 -12.96 -19.21 5.49
CA HIS A 84 -12.89 -19.30 4.04
C HIS A 84 -13.71 -20.49 3.55
N ASN A 85 -14.78 -20.23 2.79
CA ASN A 85 -15.56 -21.25 2.09
C ASN A 85 -15.33 -21.14 0.57
N PRO A 86 -14.47 -21.99 -0.04
CA PRO A 86 -14.15 -21.89 -1.46
C PRO A 86 -15.36 -21.92 -2.40
N ALA A 87 -16.48 -22.54 -2.00
CA ALA A 87 -17.68 -22.61 -2.81
C ALA A 87 -18.38 -21.25 -2.99
N GLU A 88 -18.10 -20.28 -2.11
CA GLU A 88 -18.69 -18.94 -2.13
C GLU A 88 -17.82 -17.89 -2.82
N TRP A 89 -16.60 -18.27 -3.24
CA TRP A 89 -15.63 -17.35 -3.83
C TRP A 89 -15.22 -17.81 -5.24
N ARG A 90 -14.98 -16.84 -6.11
CA ARG A 90 -14.46 -17.06 -7.47
C ARG A 90 -13.11 -16.38 -7.60
N LEU A 91 -12.14 -17.12 -8.12
CA LEU A 91 -10.85 -16.56 -8.48
C LEU A 91 -11.00 -15.74 -9.77
N PHE A 92 -10.61 -14.48 -9.70
CA PHE A 92 -10.56 -13.56 -10.82
C PHE A 92 -9.10 -13.19 -11.10
N ILE A 93 -8.67 -13.40 -12.34
CA ILE A 93 -7.33 -13.07 -12.80
C ILE A 93 -7.47 -11.98 -13.85
N ASP A 94 -6.86 -10.83 -13.57
CA ASP A 94 -6.70 -9.74 -14.50
C ASP A 94 -5.21 -9.59 -14.80
N SER A 95 -4.84 -9.75 -16.07
CA SER A 95 -3.47 -9.63 -16.52
C SER A 95 -3.38 -8.61 -17.65
N SER A 96 -2.38 -7.75 -17.56
CA SER A 96 -1.95 -6.85 -18.61
C SER A 96 -0.48 -7.11 -18.92
N LYS A 97 0.06 -6.46 -19.96
CA LYS A 97 1.49 -6.57 -20.31
C LYS A 97 2.41 -6.26 -19.14
N CYS A 98 2.03 -5.31 -18.28
CA CYS A 98 2.91 -4.77 -17.24
C CYS A 98 2.53 -5.21 -15.82
N SER A 99 1.37 -5.86 -15.63
CA SER A 99 0.91 -6.22 -14.30
C SER A 99 -0.04 -7.41 -14.30
N LEU A 100 -0.01 -8.15 -13.20
CA LEU A 100 -0.91 -9.24 -12.87
C LEU A 100 -1.65 -8.89 -11.58
N LYS A 101 -2.94 -9.16 -11.54
CA LYS A 101 -3.77 -9.08 -10.32
C LYS A 101 -4.63 -10.32 -10.23
N VAL A 102 -4.61 -10.94 -9.06
CA VAL A 102 -5.42 -12.12 -8.74
C VAL A 102 -6.21 -11.79 -7.48
N VAL A 103 -7.53 -11.93 -7.59
CA VAL A 103 -8.48 -11.46 -6.58
C VAL A 103 -9.56 -12.51 -6.39
N LEU A 104 -9.96 -12.76 -5.14
CA LEU A 104 -11.14 -13.55 -4.81
C LEU A 104 -12.38 -12.66 -4.77
N LEU A 105 -13.41 -13.04 -5.51
CA LEU A 105 -14.70 -12.36 -5.58
C LEU A 105 -15.78 -13.23 -4.94
N HIS A 106 -16.52 -12.69 -3.98
CA HIS A 106 -17.63 -13.40 -3.37
C HIS A 106 -18.82 -13.50 -4.34
N ILE A 107 -19.41 -14.69 -4.53
CA ILE A 107 -20.44 -14.97 -5.54
C ILE A 107 -21.72 -14.13 -5.34
N GLY A 108 -22.01 -13.75 -4.10
CA GLY A 108 -23.13 -12.85 -3.77
C GLY A 108 -22.75 -11.36 -3.62
N ASN A 109 -21.48 -11.00 -3.86
CA ASN A 109 -20.94 -9.66 -3.61
C ASN A 109 -21.21 -9.09 -2.19
N VAL A 110 -21.51 -9.98 -1.24
CA VAL A 110 -21.71 -9.68 0.19
C VAL A 110 -20.42 -9.17 0.84
N TYR A 111 -19.29 -9.76 0.47
CA TYR A 111 -17.97 -9.40 0.96
C TYR A 111 -17.15 -8.65 -0.09
N PRO A 112 -16.23 -7.76 0.32
CA PRO A 112 -15.34 -7.08 -0.59
C PRO A 112 -14.40 -8.06 -1.29
N SER A 113 -13.89 -7.66 -2.44
CA SER A 113 -12.91 -8.42 -3.19
C SER A 113 -11.60 -8.55 -2.40
N VAL A 114 -11.04 -9.76 -2.29
CA VAL A 114 -9.82 -10.02 -1.51
C VAL A 114 -8.64 -10.25 -2.46
N PRO A 115 -7.63 -9.38 -2.50
CA PRO A 115 -6.45 -9.60 -3.32
C PRO A 115 -5.66 -10.78 -2.76
N VAL A 116 -5.30 -11.74 -3.62
CA VAL A 116 -4.54 -12.93 -3.23
C VAL A 116 -3.21 -13.04 -3.97
N ALA A 117 -3.02 -12.38 -5.11
CA ALA A 117 -1.70 -12.18 -5.68
C ALA A 117 -1.64 -10.93 -6.57
N TYR A 118 -0.46 -10.35 -6.73
CA TYR A 118 -0.22 -9.31 -7.72
C TYR A 118 1.26 -9.26 -8.15
N SER A 119 1.51 -8.70 -9.33
CA SER A 119 2.85 -8.35 -9.80
C SER A 119 2.86 -6.92 -10.31
N ARG A 120 3.96 -6.19 -10.03
CA ARG A 120 4.14 -4.78 -10.41
C ARG A 120 4.98 -4.58 -11.67
N ASN A 121 5.62 -5.62 -12.20
CA ASN A 121 6.47 -5.55 -13.40
C ASN A 121 6.55 -6.92 -14.10
N THR A 122 5.50 -7.33 -14.79
CA THR A 122 5.60 -8.51 -15.65
C THR A 122 6.37 -8.14 -16.92
N LYS A 123 7.53 -8.74 -17.18
CA LYS A 123 8.15 -8.70 -18.52
C LYS A 123 7.46 -9.74 -19.39
N GLU A 124 6.75 -9.31 -20.43
CA GLU A 124 6.33 -10.22 -21.50
C GLU A 124 7.58 -10.72 -22.24
N ILE A 125 7.80 -12.03 -22.25
CA ILE A 125 8.83 -12.68 -23.06
C ILE A 125 8.07 -13.45 -24.15
N TYR A 126 8.16 -13.01 -25.41
CA TYR A 126 7.57 -13.68 -26.58
C TYR A 126 8.57 -14.63 -27.22
#